data_AF-A0A7S1MPV2-F1
#
_entry.id   AF-A0A7S1MPV2-F1
#
_cell.length_a   1.000
_cell.length_b   1.000
_cell.length_c   1.000
_cell.angle_alpha   90.00
_cell.angle_beta   90.00
_cell.angle_gamma   90.00
#
_symmetry.space_group_name_H-M   'P 1'
#
loop_
_entity.id
_entity.type
_entity.pdbx_description
1 polymer ?
#
loop_
_entity_poly.entity_id
_entity_poly.type
_entity_poly.pdbx_seq_one_letter_code
_entity_poly.pdbx_strand_id
1 'polypeptide(L)'
;MDSPLIPERLHTGSLVVERTLAGERLHFDRLTGGGPSTGWVSLRLNNGREMMARAVGVWEVVGGGDRGGIVVRTEKDVSSQQAPGRLSTGALVRELAVDGERLHYERLTGSGPATGWVSVKLKDTDKALMARCGGSGSSSAP
;
A
#
# COMPACT_ATOMS: atom_id res chain seq x y z
N MET A 1 -29.25 -10.08 -22.07
CA MET A 1 -28.23 -9.08 -22.41
C MET A 1 -26.93 -9.58 -21.82
N ASP A 2 -26.10 -10.15 -22.69
CA ASP A 2 -24.91 -10.94 -22.38
C ASP A 2 -23.73 -10.01 -22.06
N SER A 3 -23.09 -10.18 -20.91
CA SER A 3 -21.90 -9.41 -20.54
C SER A 3 -20.65 -10.13 -21.05
N PRO A 4 -19.75 -9.47 -21.82
CA PRO A 4 -18.58 -10.13 -22.36
C PRO A 4 -17.61 -10.52 -21.23
N LEU A 5 -17.25 -11.80 -21.22
CA LEU A 5 -16.23 -12.38 -20.37
C LEU A 5 -14.90 -11.74 -20.77
N ILE A 6 -14.35 -10.84 -19.96
CA ILE A 6 -13.04 -10.22 -20.21
C ILE A 6 -11.95 -11.31 -20.13
N PRO A 7 -11.24 -11.64 -21.23
CA PRO A 7 -10.21 -12.68 -21.23
C PRO A 7 -8.85 -12.21 -20.67
N GLU A 8 -8.73 -10.94 -20.27
CA GLU A 8 -7.47 -10.38 -19.78
C GLU A 8 -7.25 -10.67 -18.30
N ARG A 9 -6.47 -11.71 -18.04
CA ARG A 9 -5.90 -12.00 -16.72
C ARG A 9 -5.01 -10.81 -16.30
N LEU A 10 -5.35 -10.17 -15.17
CA LEU A 10 -4.46 -9.23 -14.50
C LEU A 10 -3.08 -9.89 -14.33
N HIS A 11 -2.02 -9.20 -14.77
CA HIS A 11 -0.66 -9.69 -14.60
C HIS A 11 -0.31 -9.74 -13.10
N THR A 12 0.29 -10.84 -12.64
CA THR A 12 0.74 -11.06 -11.26
C THR A 12 1.68 -9.91 -10.84
N GLY A 13 1.25 -9.10 -9.88
CA GLY A 13 1.97 -7.88 -9.44
C GLY A 13 1.18 -6.57 -9.57
N SER A 14 -0.02 -6.60 -10.15
CA SER A 14 -0.87 -5.41 -10.23
C SER A 14 -1.50 -5.08 -8.87
N LEU A 15 -1.29 -3.87 -8.39
CA LEU A 15 -1.93 -3.34 -7.18
C LEU A 15 -3.24 -2.68 -7.56
N VAL A 16 -4.27 -2.97 -6.77
CA VAL A 16 -5.60 -2.42 -6.96
C VAL A 16 -6.14 -1.92 -5.63
N VAL A 17 -6.92 -0.84 -5.67
CA VAL A 17 -7.68 -0.34 -4.52
C VAL A 17 -9.11 -0.85 -4.62
N GLU A 18 -9.63 -1.24 -3.47
CA GLU A 18 -11.02 -1.66 -3.33
C GLU A 18 -11.96 -0.46 -3.43
N ARG A 19 -12.89 -0.45 -4.39
CA ARG A 19 -13.82 0.67 -4.60
C ARG A 19 -15.22 0.38 -4.10
N THR A 20 -15.79 -0.75 -4.49
CA THR A 20 -17.19 -1.08 -4.14
C THR A 20 -17.37 -2.59 -4.13
N LEU A 21 -18.01 -3.09 -3.10
CA LEU A 21 -18.29 -4.52 -2.96
C LEU A 21 -19.79 -4.76 -3.19
N ALA A 22 -20.12 -5.48 -4.25
CA ALA A 22 -21.49 -5.84 -4.62
C ALA A 22 -21.66 -7.36 -4.52
N GLY A 23 -22.06 -7.83 -3.33
CA GLY A 23 -22.22 -9.25 -3.03
C GLY A 23 -20.91 -10.02 -3.20
N GLU A 24 -20.81 -10.78 -4.29
CA GLU A 24 -19.65 -11.63 -4.59
C GLU A 24 -18.70 -11.01 -5.63
N ARG A 25 -18.94 -9.75 -6.02
CA ARG A 25 -18.12 -9.03 -7.01
C ARG A 25 -17.55 -7.77 -6.39
N LEU A 26 -16.24 -7.62 -6.51
CA LEU A 26 -15.50 -6.46 -6.09
C LEU A 26 -15.17 -5.57 -7.29
N HIS A 27 -15.61 -4.31 -7.22
CA HIS A 27 -15.13 -3.28 -8.09
C HIS A 27 -13.79 -2.77 -7.56
N PHE A 28 -12.78 -2.78 -8.41
CA PHE A 28 -11.45 -2.30 -8.07
C PHE A 28 -10.99 -1.24 -9.06
N ASP A 29 -10.14 -0.33 -8.58
CA ASP A 29 -9.38 0.59 -9.43
C ASP A 29 -7.91 0.21 -9.35
N ARG A 30 -7.27 0.04 -10.51
CA ARG A 30 -5.86 -0.35 -10.55
C ARG A 30 -4.97 0.85 -10.24
N LEU A 31 -4.13 0.70 -9.22
CA LEU A 31 -3.12 1.68 -8.84
C LEU A 31 -1.87 1.57 -9.71
N THR A 32 -1.40 0.36 -10.02
CA THR A 32 -0.19 0.11 -10.85
C THR A 32 -0.20 -1.31 -11.45
N GLY A 33 0.52 -1.51 -12.57
CA GLY A 33 0.61 -2.79 -13.31
C GLY A 33 0.01 -2.75 -14.73
N GLY A 34 -0.05 -3.92 -15.40
CA GLY A 34 -0.61 -4.11 -16.75
C GLY A 34 -1.99 -4.80 -16.74
N GLY A 35 -2.87 -4.49 -17.70
CA GLY A 35 -4.28 -4.95 -17.77
C GLY A 35 -5.34 -3.81 -17.74
N PRO A 36 -6.59 -4.08 -17.31
CA PRO A 36 -7.63 -3.06 -17.21
C PRO A 36 -7.40 -2.10 -16.02
N SER A 37 -7.65 -0.81 -16.24
CA SER A 37 -7.53 0.26 -15.24
C SER A 37 -8.63 0.23 -14.18
N THR A 38 -9.78 -0.35 -14.48
CA THR A 38 -10.92 -0.52 -13.57
C THR A 38 -11.75 -1.72 -14.03
N GLY A 39 -12.44 -2.39 -13.11
CA GLY A 39 -13.28 -3.52 -13.45
C GLY A 39 -13.93 -4.21 -12.26
N TRP A 40 -14.89 -5.09 -12.57
CA TRP A 40 -15.54 -5.97 -11.60
C TRP A 40 -14.86 -7.34 -11.61
N VAL A 41 -14.30 -7.75 -10.47
CA VAL A 41 -13.75 -9.10 -10.27
C VAL A 41 -14.60 -9.88 -9.28
N SER A 42 -14.80 -11.17 -9.51
CA SER A 42 -15.48 -12.02 -8.53
C SER A 42 -14.54 -12.33 -7.36
N LEU A 43 -15.00 -12.04 -6.13
CA LEU A 43 -14.29 -12.35 -4.88
C LEU A 43 -14.16 -13.86 -4.65
N ARG A 44 -15.13 -14.63 -5.18
CA ARG A 44 -15.12 -16.09 -5.14
C ARG A 44 -14.56 -16.66 -6.43
N LEU A 45 -13.41 -17.32 -6.32
CA LEU A 45 -13.03 -18.37 -7.26
C LEU A 45 -13.65 -19.69 -6.82
N ASN A 46 -14.05 -20.48 -7.79
CA ASN A 46 -14.70 -21.80 -7.64
C ASN A 46 -13.81 -22.84 -6.92
N ASN A 47 -12.52 -22.52 -6.72
CA ASN A 47 -11.50 -23.45 -6.23
C ASN A 47 -10.87 -23.05 -4.88
N GLY A 48 -11.48 -22.13 -4.10
CA GLY A 48 -10.99 -21.79 -2.75
C GLY A 48 -9.62 -21.09 -2.69
N ARG A 49 -9.07 -20.66 -3.83
CA ARG A 49 -7.85 -19.85 -3.91
C ARG A 49 -8.24 -18.37 -4.01
N GLU A 50 -7.94 -17.59 -2.99
CA GLU A 50 -8.05 -16.12 -3.01
C GLU A 50 -7.14 -15.56 -4.12
N MET A 51 -7.68 -14.83 -5.11
CA MET A 51 -6.89 -14.16 -6.15
C MET A 51 -6.31 -12.82 -5.69
N MET A 52 -6.95 -12.21 -4.71
CA MET A 52 -6.49 -10.98 -4.09
C MET A 52 -5.90 -11.36 -2.75
N ALA A 53 -4.57 -11.31 -2.66
CA ALA A 53 -3.98 -11.05 -1.36
C ALA A 53 -4.63 -9.74 -0.88
N ARG A 54 -5.33 -9.75 0.26
CA ARG A 54 -5.61 -8.51 1.00
C ARG A 54 -4.37 -7.63 0.87
N ALA A 55 -4.52 -6.34 0.59
CA ALA A 55 -3.39 -5.40 0.58
C ALA A 55 -2.87 -5.21 2.02
N VAL A 56 -2.42 -6.29 2.66
CA VAL A 56 -1.72 -6.30 3.92
C VAL A 56 -0.34 -5.72 3.68
N GLY A 57 0.04 -4.74 4.50
CA GLY A 57 1.32 -4.06 4.38
C GLY A 57 1.29 -2.80 3.50
N VAL A 58 0.16 -2.13 3.30
CA VAL A 58 0.17 -0.74 2.81
C VAL A 58 0.28 0.21 4.01
N TRP A 59 1.13 1.21 3.90
CA TRP A 59 1.35 2.25 4.89
C TRP A 59 1.12 3.63 4.28
N GLU A 60 0.50 4.52 5.04
CA GLU A 60 0.31 5.93 4.71
C GLU A 60 1.23 6.79 5.57
N VAL A 61 1.82 7.79 4.95
CA VAL A 61 2.64 8.79 5.64
C VAL A 61 1.75 9.76 6.40
N VAL A 62 1.63 9.59 7.71
CA VAL A 62 0.86 10.50 8.58
C VAL A 62 1.75 11.48 9.35
N GLY A 63 3.07 11.28 9.31
CA GLY A 63 4.06 12.09 10.02
C GLY A 63 4.87 13.04 9.13
N GLY A 64 5.67 13.90 9.78
CA GLY A 64 6.69 14.73 9.13
C GLY A 64 6.17 15.99 8.43
N GLY A 65 4.86 16.24 8.39
CA GLY A 65 4.27 17.42 7.75
C GLY A 65 4.86 18.75 8.26
N ASP A 66 5.08 18.86 9.57
CA ASP A 66 5.70 20.03 10.20
C ASP A 66 7.11 20.34 9.68
N ARG A 67 7.82 19.34 9.15
CA ARG A 67 9.19 19.44 8.62
C ARG A 67 9.25 19.31 7.10
N GLY A 68 8.10 19.35 6.41
CA GLY A 68 7.99 19.20 4.96
C GLY A 68 8.09 17.76 4.43
N GLY A 69 7.81 16.76 5.27
CA GLY A 69 7.79 15.33 4.92
C GLY A 69 8.71 14.47 5.77
N ILE A 70 8.74 13.17 5.48
CA ILE A 70 9.62 12.20 6.15
C ILE A 70 10.96 12.10 5.43
N VAL A 71 12.04 12.16 6.21
CA VAL A 71 13.41 11.92 5.73
C VAL A 71 13.57 10.44 5.39
N VAL A 72 13.93 10.18 4.13
CA VAL A 72 14.17 8.83 3.61
C VAL A 72 15.66 8.58 3.54
N ARG A 73 16.09 7.37 3.87
CA ARG A 73 17.50 6.95 3.75
C ARG A 73 17.64 5.91 2.64
N THR A 74 18.74 6.03 1.89
CA THR A 74 19.07 5.09 0.80
C THR A 74 19.37 3.70 1.33
N GLU A 75 19.97 3.61 2.52
CA GLU A 75 20.31 2.33 3.14
C GLU A 75 19.73 2.18 4.56
N LYS A 76 19.77 0.94 5.04
CA LYS A 76 19.42 0.55 6.42
C LYS A 76 20.33 1.21 7.45
N ASP A 77 21.52 1.66 7.07
CA ASP A 77 22.48 2.23 8.00
C ASP A 77 22.09 3.63 8.50
N VAL A 78 22.41 3.90 9.77
CA VAL A 78 22.26 5.24 10.39
C VAL A 78 23.29 6.23 9.86
N SER A 79 24.43 5.73 9.38
CA SER A 79 25.51 6.53 8.81
C SER A 79 25.32 6.81 7.32
N SER A 80 24.41 6.11 6.65
CA SER A 80 24.19 6.26 5.22
C SER A 80 23.56 7.61 4.88
N GLN A 81 23.86 8.09 3.67
CA GLN A 81 23.46 9.40 3.20
C GLN A 81 21.93 9.50 3.15
N GLN A 82 21.39 10.66 3.53
CA GLN A 82 19.96 10.91 3.39
C GLN A 82 19.63 11.02 1.90
N ALA A 83 18.49 10.48 1.50
CA ALA A 83 18.02 10.64 0.14
C ALA A 83 17.85 12.13 -0.18
N PRO A 84 18.13 12.58 -1.40
CA PRO A 84 17.94 13.97 -1.79
C PRO A 84 16.45 14.37 -1.75
N GLY A 85 15.55 13.39 -1.84
CA GLY A 85 14.11 13.57 -1.74
C GLY A 85 13.53 13.17 -0.39
N ARG A 86 12.38 13.75 -0.06
CA ARG A 86 11.58 13.39 1.12
C ARG A 86 10.24 12.84 0.68
N LEU A 87 9.69 11.95 1.47
CA LEU A 87 8.36 11.41 1.22
C LEU A 87 7.34 12.40 1.77
N SER A 88 6.47 12.90 0.88
CA SER A 88 5.41 13.83 1.28
C SER A 88 4.38 13.15 2.19
N THR A 89 3.82 13.91 3.13
CA THR A 89 2.72 13.44 3.98
C THR A 89 1.49 13.11 3.13
N GLY A 90 0.82 12.01 3.45
CA GLY A 90 -0.29 11.43 2.69
C GLY A 90 0.13 10.49 1.54
N ALA A 91 1.42 10.28 1.30
CA ALA A 91 1.87 9.31 0.31
C ALA A 91 1.59 7.87 0.77
N LEU A 92 1.13 7.01 -0.15
CA LEU A 92 0.92 5.59 0.11
C LEU A 92 2.13 4.78 -0.33
N VAL A 93 2.54 3.86 0.53
CA VAL A 93 3.72 3.02 0.35
C VAL A 93 3.44 1.58 0.72
N ARG A 94 4.18 0.65 0.13
CA ARG A 94 4.11 -0.79 0.43
C ARG A 94 5.25 -1.19 1.34
N GLU A 95 4.95 -1.98 2.36
CA GLU A 95 5.91 -2.68 3.22
C GLU A 95 6.69 -3.69 2.39
N LEU A 96 7.99 -3.44 2.25
CA LEU A 96 8.92 -4.38 1.62
C LEU A 96 9.62 -5.24 2.68
N ALA A 97 10.17 -4.61 3.71
CA ALA A 97 10.89 -5.28 4.80
C ALA A 97 10.87 -4.42 6.08
N VAL A 98 10.85 -5.06 7.24
CA VAL A 98 10.92 -4.38 8.54
C VAL A 98 12.15 -4.84 9.30
N ASP A 99 12.96 -3.89 9.76
CA ASP A 99 14.16 -4.12 10.57
C ASP A 99 14.06 -3.26 11.84
N GLY A 100 13.48 -3.85 12.89
CA GLY A 100 13.22 -3.17 14.16
C GLY A 100 12.26 -1.98 14.01
N GLU A 101 12.81 -0.77 14.09
CA GLU A 101 12.05 0.50 13.98
C GLU A 101 12.15 1.13 12.58
N ARG A 102 12.82 0.46 11.65
CA ARG A 102 12.96 0.90 10.26
C ARG A 102 12.11 0.03 9.36
N LEU A 103 11.30 0.68 8.54
CA LEU A 103 10.50 0.06 7.50
C LEU A 103 11.10 0.44 6.15
N HIS A 104 11.48 -0.57 5.39
CA HIS A 104 11.76 -0.44 3.97
C HIS A 104 10.44 -0.43 3.23
N TYR A 105 10.22 0.63 2.46
CA TYR A 105 8.97 0.79 1.73
C TYR A 105 9.21 0.99 0.23
N GLU A 106 8.15 0.76 -0.54
CA GLU A 106 8.05 1.12 -1.95
C GLU A 106 6.90 2.10 -2.15
N ARG A 107 7.19 3.30 -2.67
CA ARG A 107 6.21 4.32 -2.97
C ARG A 107 5.26 3.81 -4.04
N LEU A 108 3.98 3.74 -3.67
CA LEU A 108 2.89 3.43 -4.57
C LEU A 108 2.34 4.71 -5.20
N THR A 109 2.14 5.75 -4.39
CA THR A 109 1.53 7.02 -4.81
C THR A 109 2.20 8.23 -4.15
N GLY A 110 1.93 9.43 -4.65
CA GLY A 110 2.43 10.69 -4.09
C GLY A 110 3.85 11.06 -4.54
N SER A 111 4.47 12.01 -3.84
CA SER A 111 5.78 12.58 -4.18
C SER A 111 6.87 12.11 -3.23
N GLY A 112 8.03 11.74 -3.79
CA GLY A 112 9.19 11.27 -3.03
C GLY A 112 9.97 10.16 -3.76
N PRO A 113 11.00 9.61 -3.10
CA PRO A 113 11.76 8.50 -3.68
C PRO A 113 10.90 7.24 -3.83
N ALA A 114 11.17 6.46 -4.88
CA ALA A 114 10.43 5.25 -5.21
C ALA A 114 10.58 4.16 -4.14
N THR A 115 11.74 4.05 -3.50
CA THR A 115 12.00 3.14 -2.40
C THR A 115 12.89 3.81 -1.38
N GLY A 116 12.89 3.28 -0.16
CA GLY A 116 13.86 3.69 0.86
C GLY A 116 13.45 3.31 2.26
N TRP A 117 14.34 3.62 3.20
CA TRP A 117 14.17 3.30 4.60
C TRP A 117 13.67 4.51 5.38
N VAL A 118 12.60 4.32 6.15
CA VAL A 118 12.00 5.34 7.01
C VAL A 118 11.68 4.74 8.38
N SER A 119 11.53 5.62 9.36
CA SER A 119 11.12 5.25 10.70
C SER A 119 9.60 5.15 10.78
N VAL A 120 9.09 4.06 11.33
CA VAL A 120 7.65 3.88 11.59
C VAL A 120 7.15 4.78 12.73
N LYS A 121 8.01 5.09 13.71
CA LYS A 121 7.73 6.02 14.82
C LYS A 121 8.97 6.80 15.26
N LEU A 122 8.75 7.92 15.93
CA LEU A 122 9.83 8.70 16.56
C LEU A 122 10.24 8.06 17.90
N LYS A 123 11.56 7.95 18.14
CA LYS A 123 12.10 7.50 19.42
C LYS A 123 11.84 8.51 20.55
N ASP A 124 11.84 9.80 20.24
CA ASP A 124 11.72 10.89 21.23
C ASP A 124 10.28 11.20 21.69
N THR A 125 9.25 10.86 20.90
CA THR A 125 7.87 11.35 21.13
C THR A 125 6.82 10.24 21.01
N ASP A 126 7.21 8.98 20.78
CA ASP A 126 6.31 7.85 20.48
C ASP A 126 5.28 8.12 19.36
N LYS A 127 5.46 9.21 18.60
CA LYS A 127 4.58 9.63 17.52
C LYS A 127 4.79 8.70 16.33
N ALA A 128 3.74 7.98 15.94
CA ALA A 128 3.73 7.20 14.72
C ALA A 128 3.88 8.13 13.50
N LEU A 129 4.82 7.79 12.63
CA LEU A 129 5.03 8.52 11.37
C LEU A 129 4.31 7.85 10.20
N MET A 130 4.01 6.55 10.33
CA MET A 130 3.31 5.77 9.34
C MET A 130 2.10 5.07 9.93
N ALA A 131 0.98 5.10 9.21
CA ALA A 131 -0.26 4.43 9.57
C ALA A 131 -0.53 3.27 8.61
N ARG A 132 -0.88 2.08 9.12
CA ARG A 132 -1.22 0.94 8.26
C ARG A 132 -2.59 1.17 7.63
N CYS A 133 -2.68 1.09 6.30
CA CYS A 133 -3.89 1.38 5.53
C CYS A 133 -4.81 0.16 5.35
N GLY A 134 -4.75 -0.82 6.26
CA GLY A 134 -5.52 -2.05 6.15
C GLY A 134 -5.75 -2.67 7.51
N GLY A 135 -6.97 -2.55 8.03
CA GLY A 135 -7.36 -3.16 9.29
C GLY A 135 -8.40 -2.40 10.08
N SER A 136 -9.57 -2.11 9.49
CA SER A 136 -10.78 -2.16 10.30
C SER A 136 -11.24 -3.60 10.31
N GLY A 137 -10.78 -4.35 11.31
CA GLY A 137 -11.54 -5.50 11.78
C GLY A 137 -12.91 -4.97 12.17
N SER A 138 -13.90 -5.17 11.30
CA SER A 138 -15.28 -5.14 11.76
C SER A 138 -15.43 -6.36 12.65
N SER A 139 -15.17 -6.14 13.94
CA SER A 139 -15.72 -6.96 15.01
C SER A 139 -17.22 -6.77 14.94
N SER A 140 -17.90 -7.66 14.21
CA SER A 140 -19.34 -7.83 14.32
C SER A 140 -19.58 -9.22 14.92
N ALA A 141 -19.58 -9.24 16.24
CA ALA A 141 -20.28 -10.21 17.08
C ALA A 141 -21.04 -9.35 18.12
N PRO A 142 -22.22 -9.73 18.62
CA PRO A 142 -23.06 -10.91 18.36
C PRO A 142 -24.22 -10.68 17.38
#